data_AF-A0A658KH07-F1
#
_entry.id   AF-A0A658KH07-F1
#
_cell.length_a   1.000
_cell.length_b   1.000
_cell.length_c   1.000
_cell.angle_alpha   90.00
_cell.angle_beta   90.00
_cell.angle_gamma   90.00
#
_symmetry.space_group_name_H-M   'P 1'
#
loop_
_entity.id
_entity.type
_entity.pdbx_description
1 polymer ?
#
loop_
_entity_poly.entity_id
_entity_poly.type
_entity_poly.pdbx_seq_one_letter_code
_entity_poly.pdbx_strand_id
1 'polypeptide(L)'
;MKHVYRPSVRLAPSMLTKALIGFIALVCVSLVLATAWQMNQSRRERVATATITVSNIVLAAEQQAQDTVRQADNTLRDLVERVERVEHDGVEGPQQARLAKRMAQDVLNVNGIQGLFIYDAQGNWVANSFSRGIQLKNNSDRAYFVYHRDNADESIHIGSIIESRSTGDRVIPISRRINTADGTFAGVALATVPVAYFQSFFKRMDVDDKGVIFLALNNGDL
;
A
#
# COMPACT_ATOMS: atom_id res chain seq x y z
N MET A 1 33.72 88.66 -18.54
CA MET A 1 33.13 87.60 -19.39
C MET A 1 34.24 86.95 -20.22
N LYS A 2 34.57 85.68 -20.00
CA LYS A 2 35.39 84.85 -20.90
C LYS A 2 34.67 83.52 -21.09
N HIS A 3 34.23 83.24 -22.30
CA HIS A 3 33.52 82.02 -22.68
C HIS A 3 34.45 80.80 -22.60
N VAL A 4 34.05 79.80 -21.82
CA VAL A 4 34.73 78.49 -21.73
C VAL A 4 34.25 77.63 -22.91
N TYR A 5 35.18 77.29 -23.81
CA TYR A 5 34.93 76.37 -24.93
C TYR A 5 35.06 74.92 -24.43
N ARG A 6 33.96 74.16 -24.45
CA ARG A 6 33.98 72.71 -24.17
C ARG A 6 34.22 71.95 -25.49
N PRO A 7 35.30 71.15 -25.62
CA PRO A 7 35.49 70.34 -26.81
C PRO A 7 34.42 69.24 -26.86
N SER A 8 33.63 69.23 -27.92
CA SER A 8 32.70 68.13 -28.21
C SER A 8 33.51 66.99 -28.83
N VAL A 9 33.72 65.92 -28.06
CA VAL A 9 34.33 64.68 -28.58
C VAL A 9 33.35 64.06 -29.57
N ARG A 10 33.56 64.30 -30.88
CA ARG A 10 32.85 63.58 -31.94
C ARG A 10 33.47 62.19 -32.04
N LEU A 11 32.83 61.21 -31.42
CA LEU A 11 33.18 59.79 -31.56
C LEU A 11 33.11 59.40 -33.04
N ALA A 12 34.18 58.76 -33.55
CA ALA A 12 34.18 58.24 -34.92
C ALA A 12 33.07 57.17 -35.05
N PRO A 13 32.32 57.13 -36.17
CA PRO A 13 31.19 56.22 -36.34
C PRO A 13 31.56 54.74 -36.14
N SER A 14 32.80 54.34 -36.45
CA SER A 14 33.32 52.98 -36.22
C SER A 14 33.51 52.61 -34.74
N MET A 15 33.76 53.58 -33.85
CA MET A 15 33.88 53.34 -32.41
C MET A 15 32.49 53.14 -31.77
N LEU A 16 31.48 53.89 -32.23
CA LEU A 16 30.08 53.73 -31.83
C LEU A 16 29.54 52.36 -32.23
N THR A 17 29.80 51.89 -33.46
CA THR A 17 29.38 50.56 -33.92
C THR A 17 30.01 49.44 -33.09
N LYS A 18 31.31 49.51 -32.79
CA LYS A 18 31.99 48.51 -31.94
C LYS A 18 31.45 48.49 -30.51
N ALA A 19 31.17 49.65 -29.93
CA ALA A 19 30.56 49.76 -28.61
C ALA A 19 29.14 49.16 -28.58
N LEU A 20 28.34 49.42 -29.62
CA LEU A 20 26.99 48.86 -29.74
C LEU A 20 27.02 47.32 -29.88
N ILE A 21 27.91 46.78 -30.71
CA ILE A 21 28.10 45.33 -30.85
C ILE A 21 28.52 44.70 -29.52
N GLY A 22 29.47 45.32 -28.81
CA GLY A 22 29.90 44.86 -27.50
C GLY A 22 28.78 44.87 -26.46
N PHE A 23 27.95 45.91 -26.45
CA PHE A 23 26.77 45.99 -25.58
C PHE A 23 25.74 44.91 -25.90
N ILE A 24 25.40 44.71 -27.17
CA ILE A 24 24.47 43.65 -27.61
C ILE A 24 25.00 42.28 -27.20
N ALA A 25 26.29 42.00 -27.45
CA ALA A 25 26.91 40.74 -27.05
C ALA A 25 26.85 40.52 -25.53
N LEU A 26 27.11 41.56 -24.73
CA LEU A 26 27.02 41.51 -23.27
C LEU A 26 25.59 41.20 -22.81
N VAL A 27 24.58 41.83 -23.40
CA VAL A 27 23.16 41.55 -23.11
C VAL A 27 22.78 40.12 -23.49
N CYS A 28 23.23 39.63 -24.64
CA CYS A 28 22.99 38.23 -25.03
C CYS A 28 23.63 37.24 -24.04
N VAL A 29 24.88 37.48 -23.62
CA VAL A 29 25.57 36.64 -22.64
C VAL A 29 24.86 36.66 -21.29
N SER A 30 24.43 37.84 -20.81
CA SER A 30 23.72 37.93 -19.53
C SER A 30 22.38 37.20 -19.56
N LEU A 31 21.63 37.29 -20.67
CA LEU A 31 20.38 36.53 -20.87
C LEU A 31 20.63 35.01 -20.90
N VAL A 32 21.68 34.54 -21.56
CA VAL A 32 22.05 33.12 -21.58
C VAL A 32 22.44 32.63 -20.18
N LEU A 33 23.21 33.41 -19.42
CA LEU A 33 23.59 33.05 -18.06
C LEU A 33 22.38 33.03 -17.12
N ALA A 34 21.51 34.04 -17.21
CA ALA A 34 20.29 34.10 -16.40
C ALA A 34 19.35 32.93 -16.70
N THR A 35 19.14 32.58 -17.97
CA THR A 35 18.31 31.44 -18.36
C THR A 35 18.92 30.10 -17.96
N ALA A 36 20.25 29.92 -18.09
CA ALA A 36 20.94 28.72 -17.63
C ALA A 36 20.85 28.56 -16.11
N TRP A 37 20.98 29.65 -15.36
CA TRP A 37 20.84 29.63 -13.91
C TRP A 37 19.40 29.32 -13.49
N GLN A 38 18.41 29.97 -14.11
CA GLN A 38 16.99 29.70 -13.89
C GLN A 38 16.63 28.24 -14.20
N MET A 39 17.21 27.68 -15.26
CA MET A 39 17.03 26.27 -15.63
C MET A 39 17.58 25.34 -14.55
N ASN A 40 18.77 25.62 -14.03
CA ASN A 40 19.38 24.81 -12.97
C ASN A 40 18.58 24.91 -11.66
N GLN A 41 18.10 26.10 -11.32
CA GLN A 41 17.27 26.31 -10.15
C GLN A 41 15.94 25.57 -10.27
N SER A 42 15.25 25.69 -11.41
CA SER A 42 14.01 24.96 -11.68
C SER A 42 14.21 23.44 -11.64
N ARG A 43 15.35 22.93 -12.14
CA ARG A 43 15.68 21.50 -12.04
C ARG A 43 15.81 21.06 -10.58
N ARG A 44 16.49 21.82 -9.73
CA ARG A 44 16.65 21.51 -8.30
C ARG A 44 15.32 21.50 -7.56
N GLU A 45 14.48 22.50 -7.84
CA GLU A 45 13.13 22.58 -7.26
C GLU A 45 12.26 21.41 -7.70
N ARG A 46 12.25 21.05 -8.98
CA ARG A 46 11.50 19.88 -9.48
C ARG A 46 11.93 18.58 -8.82
N VAL A 47 13.24 18.36 -8.63
CA VAL A 47 13.75 17.16 -7.94
C VAL A 47 13.32 17.17 -6.47
N ALA A 48 13.47 18.29 -5.77
CA ALA A 48 13.05 18.39 -4.37
C ALA A 48 11.55 18.14 -4.18
N THR A 49 10.71 18.75 -5.03
CA THR A 49 9.26 18.52 -5.02
C THR A 49 8.93 17.06 -5.32
N ALA A 50 9.56 16.45 -6.33
CA ALA A 50 9.35 15.04 -6.66
C ALA A 50 9.72 14.12 -5.49
N THR A 51 10.85 14.37 -4.80
CA THR A 51 11.26 13.60 -3.63
C THR A 51 10.22 13.70 -2.50
N ILE A 52 9.71 14.90 -2.22
CA ILE A 52 8.69 15.09 -1.17
C ILE A 52 7.39 14.38 -1.54
N THR A 53 6.92 14.51 -2.79
CA THR A 53 5.71 13.85 -3.27
C THR A 53 5.81 12.33 -3.18
N VAL A 54 6.91 11.75 -3.67
CA VAL A 54 7.15 10.30 -3.60
C VAL A 54 7.22 9.83 -2.15
N SER A 55 7.90 10.57 -1.27
CA SER A 55 7.96 10.23 0.16
C SER A 55 6.56 10.21 0.80
N ASN A 56 5.71 11.18 0.49
CA ASN A 56 4.35 11.23 1.03
C ASN A 56 3.48 10.10 0.49
N ILE A 57 3.63 9.74 -0.79
CA ILE A 57 2.96 8.59 -1.42
C ILE A 57 3.37 7.29 -0.73
N VAL A 58 4.67 7.07 -0.51
CA VAL A 58 5.19 5.87 0.16
C VAL A 58 4.69 5.79 1.59
N LEU A 59 4.74 6.89 2.35
CA LEU A 59 4.22 6.95 3.72
C LEU A 59 2.72 6.64 3.78
N ALA A 60 1.93 7.18 2.85
CA ALA A 60 0.50 6.89 2.76
C ALA A 60 0.22 5.43 2.40
N ALA A 61 1.00 4.85 1.48
CA ALA A 61 0.90 3.44 1.10
C ALA A 61 1.27 2.51 2.26
N GLU A 62 2.35 2.81 2.97
CA GLU A 62 2.79 2.08 4.16
C GLU A 62 1.71 2.12 5.24
N GLN A 63 1.22 3.32 5.56
CA GLN A 63 0.16 3.51 6.56
C GLN A 63 -1.10 2.71 6.19
N GLN A 64 -1.52 2.76 4.93
CA GLN A 64 -2.68 2.01 4.45
C GLN A 64 -2.48 0.49 4.58
N ALA A 65 -1.29 -0.02 4.25
CA ALA A 65 -0.97 -1.43 4.39
C ALA A 65 -0.97 -1.86 5.87
N GLN A 66 -0.31 -1.08 6.74
CA GLN A 66 -0.28 -1.33 8.19
C GLN A 66 -1.68 -1.31 8.81
N ASP A 67 -2.52 -0.33 8.44
CA ASP A 67 -3.88 -0.23 8.97
C ASP A 67 -4.76 -1.39 8.50
N THR A 68 -4.63 -1.80 7.24
CA THR A 68 -5.37 -2.97 6.70
C THR A 68 -4.97 -4.24 7.44
N VAL A 69 -3.67 -4.47 7.66
CA VAL A 69 -3.17 -5.63 8.39
C VAL A 69 -3.60 -5.59 9.85
N ARG A 70 -3.49 -4.44 10.52
CA ARG A 70 -3.92 -4.27 11.91
C ARG A 70 -5.42 -4.50 12.08
N GLN A 71 -6.22 -4.04 11.11
CA GLN A 71 -7.66 -4.26 11.14
C GLN A 71 -8.00 -5.74 10.97
N ALA A 72 -7.34 -6.43 10.03
CA ALA A 72 -7.48 -7.88 9.87
C ALA A 72 -7.05 -8.64 11.14
N ASP A 73 -5.92 -8.28 11.76
CA ASP A 73 -5.46 -8.89 13.01
C ASP A 73 -6.50 -8.75 14.12
N ASN A 74 -7.02 -7.54 14.33
CA ASN A 74 -8.04 -7.27 15.36
C ASN A 74 -9.31 -8.08 15.12
N THR A 75 -9.79 -8.15 13.86
CA THR A 75 -10.96 -8.96 13.50
C THR A 75 -10.70 -10.45 13.73
N LEU A 76 -9.52 -10.95 13.37
CA LEU A 76 -9.17 -12.35 13.60
C LEU A 76 -9.03 -12.67 15.07
N ARG A 77 -8.42 -11.80 15.87
CA ARG A 77 -8.30 -12.00 17.33
C ARG A 77 -9.68 -12.10 17.98
N ASP A 78 -10.60 -11.19 17.66
CA ASP A 78 -11.99 -11.25 18.16
C ASP A 78 -12.70 -12.55 17.71
N LEU A 79 -12.45 -13.00 16.48
CA LEU A 79 -13.03 -14.25 15.97
C LEU A 79 -12.47 -15.48 16.70
N VAL A 80 -11.16 -15.56 16.91
CA VAL A 80 -10.49 -16.64 17.64
C VAL A 80 -10.99 -16.69 19.08
N GLU A 81 -10.99 -15.56 19.80
CA GLU A 81 -11.47 -15.49 21.18
C GLU A 81 -12.92 -15.99 21.33
N ARG A 82 -13.78 -15.74 20.32
CA ARG A 82 -15.16 -16.24 20.32
C ARG A 82 -15.22 -17.74 20.10
N VAL A 83 -14.45 -18.27 19.15
CA VAL A 83 -14.43 -19.71 18.85
C VAL A 83 -13.91 -20.49 20.06
N GLU A 84 -12.83 -20.04 20.68
CA GLU A 84 -12.23 -20.68 21.86
C GLU A 84 -13.18 -20.67 23.07
N ARG A 85 -14.00 -19.62 23.23
CA ARG A 85 -15.06 -19.59 24.26
C ARG A 85 -16.21 -20.55 23.94
N VAL A 86 -16.54 -20.74 22.67
CA VAL A 86 -17.66 -21.59 22.25
C VAL A 86 -17.29 -23.08 22.35
N GLU A 87 -16.03 -23.48 22.20
CA GLU A 87 -15.59 -24.86 22.44
C GLU A 87 -15.91 -25.35 23.87
N HIS A 88 -16.08 -24.44 24.84
CA HIS A 88 -16.56 -24.77 26.19
C HIS A 88 -18.04 -25.19 26.24
N ASP A 89 -18.86 -24.73 25.30
CA ASP A 89 -20.32 -24.89 25.30
C ASP A 89 -20.84 -25.88 24.23
N GLY A 90 -19.96 -26.39 23.36
CA GLY A 90 -20.28 -27.30 22.26
C GLY A 90 -20.84 -26.58 21.03
N VAL A 91 -20.17 -26.74 19.87
CA VAL A 91 -20.58 -26.13 18.60
C VAL A 91 -21.67 -26.97 17.92
N GLU A 92 -22.91 -26.88 18.38
CA GLU A 92 -24.05 -27.42 17.63
C GLU A 92 -24.48 -26.46 16.50
N GLY A 93 -25.04 -27.02 15.42
CA GLY A 93 -25.37 -26.31 14.16
C GLY A 93 -26.00 -24.91 14.26
N PRO A 94 -26.90 -24.60 15.21
CA PRO A 94 -27.44 -23.25 15.39
C PRO A 94 -26.38 -22.18 15.73
N GLN A 95 -25.28 -22.55 16.39
CA GLN A 95 -24.20 -21.65 16.76
C GLN A 95 -23.32 -21.29 15.54
N GLN A 96 -23.02 -22.28 14.71
CA GLN A 96 -22.25 -22.11 13.46
C GLN A 96 -22.95 -21.14 12.50
N ALA A 97 -24.28 -21.24 12.36
CA ALA A 97 -25.07 -20.30 11.55
C ALA A 97 -25.04 -18.87 12.10
N ARG A 98 -25.07 -18.71 13.43
CA ARG A 98 -24.93 -17.39 14.08
C ARG A 98 -23.53 -16.79 13.87
N LEU A 99 -22.50 -17.62 13.94
CA LEU A 99 -21.11 -17.22 13.70
C LEU A 99 -20.93 -16.75 12.26
N ALA A 100 -21.38 -17.53 11.27
CA ALA A 100 -21.32 -17.16 9.86
C ALA A 100 -22.06 -15.85 9.57
N LYS A 101 -23.25 -15.65 10.16
CA LYS A 101 -24.01 -14.39 10.03
C LYS A 101 -23.24 -13.19 10.58
N ARG A 102 -22.56 -13.34 11.72
CA ARG A 102 -21.73 -12.27 12.28
C ARG A 102 -20.51 -11.99 11.42
N MET A 103 -19.77 -13.03 11.00
CA MET A 103 -18.64 -12.87 10.09
C MET A 103 -19.05 -12.14 8.80
N ALA A 104 -20.25 -12.40 8.28
CA ALA A 104 -20.79 -11.67 7.13
C ALA A 104 -21.05 -10.19 7.45
N GLN A 105 -21.49 -9.85 8.66
CA GLN A 105 -21.64 -8.46 9.11
C GLN A 105 -20.29 -7.77 9.33
N ASP A 106 -19.30 -8.47 9.88
CA ASP A 106 -17.96 -7.92 10.14
C ASP A 106 -17.28 -7.51 8.85
N VAL A 107 -17.34 -8.35 7.81
CA VAL A 107 -16.80 -8.04 6.47
C VAL A 107 -17.45 -6.79 5.86
N LEU A 108 -18.73 -6.50 6.14
CA LEU A 108 -19.37 -5.28 5.64
C LEU A 108 -18.90 -4.01 6.33
N ASN A 109 -18.40 -4.12 7.57
CA ASN A 109 -17.96 -3.00 8.39
C ASN A 109 -16.43 -2.77 8.32
N VAL A 110 -15.69 -3.74 7.78
CA VAL A 110 -14.23 -3.72 7.71
C VAL A 110 -13.78 -3.54 6.26
N ASN A 111 -13.29 -2.35 5.94
CA ASN A 111 -12.73 -2.06 4.63
C ASN A 111 -11.48 -2.91 4.36
N GLY A 112 -11.33 -3.40 3.13
CA GLY A 112 -10.15 -4.15 2.67
C GLY A 112 -10.21 -5.65 2.93
N ILE A 113 -11.12 -6.15 3.77
CA ILE A 113 -11.36 -7.59 3.92
C ILE A 113 -12.50 -8.02 2.98
N GLN A 114 -12.26 -9.04 2.17
CA GLN A 114 -13.29 -9.64 1.30
C GLN A 114 -14.02 -10.80 1.97
N GLY A 115 -13.34 -11.52 2.86
CA GLY A 115 -13.84 -12.77 3.41
C GLY A 115 -13.16 -13.14 4.70
N LEU A 116 -13.94 -13.75 5.59
CA LEU A 116 -13.49 -14.39 6.82
C LEU A 116 -13.81 -15.87 6.76
N PHE A 117 -12.92 -16.71 7.30
CA PHE A 117 -13.06 -18.16 7.33
C PHE A 117 -12.52 -18.74 8.62
N ILE A 118 -13.09 -19.87 9.03
CA ILE A 118 -12.59 -20.71 10.11
C ILE A 118 -12.42 -22.12 9.54
N TYR A 119 -11.25 -22.70 9.78
CA TYR A 119 -10.92 -24.07 9.46
C TYR A 119 -10.65 -24.86 10.74
N ASP A 120 -11.08 -26.12 10.79
CA ASP A 120 -10.77 -27.04 11.90
C ASP A 120 -9.31 -27.53 11.84
N ALA A 121 -8.91 -28.33 12.83
CA ALA A 121 -7.56 -28.90 12.94
C ALA A 121 -7.16 -29.79 11.75
N GLN A 122 -8.13 -30.25 10.94
CA GLN A 122 -7.90 -31.03 9.72
C GLN A 122 -7.99 -30.15 8.45
N GLY A 123 -8.25 -28.86 8.59
CA GLY A 123 -8.35 -27.90 7.50
C GLY A 123 -9.72 -27.86 6.81
N ASN A 124 -10.74 -28.52 7.35
CA ASN A 124 -12.09 -28.46 6.80
C ASN A 124 -12.75 -27.13 7.17
N TRP A 125 -13.64 -26.67 6.31
CA TRP A 125 -14.34 -25.41 6.52
C TRP A 125 -15.40 -25.56 7.62
N VAL A 126 -15.28 -24.74 8.67
CA VAL A 126 -16.21 -24.69 9.80
C VAL A 126 -17.16 -23.51 9.66
N ALA A 127 -16.68 -22.32 9.29
CA ALA A 127 -17.55 -21.18 9.07
C ALA A 127 -16.89 -20.22 8.09
N ASN A 128 -17.72 -19.43 7.39
CA ASN A 128 -17.22 -18.35 6.56
C ASN A 128 -18.27 -17.23 6.42
N SER A 129 -17.81 -16.06 5.98
CA SER A 129 -18.64 -14.87 5.80
C SER A 129 -19.52 -14.88 4.53
N PHE A 130 -19.43 -15.91 3.68
CA PHE A 130 -20.20 -15.99 2.44
C PHE A 130 -21.52 -16.74 2.66
N SER A 131 -22.58 -16.28 2.00
CA SER A 131 -23.93 -16.85 2.08
C SER A 131 -24.13 -18.13 1.27
N ARG A 132 -23.15 -18.52 0.46
CA ARG A 132 -23.14 -19.82 -0.25
C ARG A 132 -22.63 -20.85 0.75
N GLY A 133 -23.50 -21.76 1.18
CA GLY A 133 -23.22 -22.74 2.24
C GLY A 133 -21.86 -23.45 2.12
N ILE A 134 -21.42 -24.06 3.22
CA ILE A 134 -20.12 -24.75 3.30
C ILE A 134 -20.13 -25.93 2.33
N GLN A 135 -19.56 -25.73 1.14
CA GLN A 135 -19.12 -26.86 0.33
C GLN A 135 -17.99 -27.53 1.09
N LEU A 136 -18.00 -28.86 1.19
CA LEU A 136 -16.91 -29.67 1.74
C LEU A 136 -15.63 -29.34 0.98
N LYS A 137 -14.90 -28.35 1.49
CA LYS A 137 -13.63 -27.85 0.99
C LYS A 137 -12.64 -27.98 2.14
N ASN A 138 -11.39 -28.23 1.77
CA ASN A 138 -10.31 -28.43 2.71
C ASN A 138 -9.14 -27.51 2.30
N ASN A 139 -8.50 -26.90 3.28
CA ASN A 139 -7.37 -25.99 3.11
C ASN A 139 -6.11 -26.46 3.85
N SER A 140 -6.03 -27.74 4.24
CA SER A 140 -4.87 -28.29 4.94
C SER A 140 -3.58 -28.27 4.12
N ASP A 141 -3.72 -28.20 2.79
CA ASP A 141 -2.61 -28.08 1.84
C ASP A 141 -2.02 -26.67 1.75
N ARG A 142 -2.71 -25.65 2.29
CA ARG A 142 -2.31 -24.25 2.14
C ARG A 142 -1.14 -23.90 3.06
N ALA A 143 -0.19 -23.12 2.55
CA ALA A 143 1.00 -22.71 3.29
C ALA A 143 0.69 -22.05 4.65
N TYR A 144 -0.31 -21.17 4.71
CA TYR A 144 -0.73 -20.55 5.98
C TYR A 144 -1.29 -21.57 6.98
N PHE A 145 -1.93 -22.64 6.51
CA PHE A 145 -2.47 -23.68 7.37
C PHE A 145 -1.34 -24.54 7.93
N VAL A 146 -0.45 -24.99 7.04
CA VAL A 146 0.77 -25.73 7.40
C VAL A 146 1.62 -24.93 8.38
N TYR A 147 1.80 -23.63 8.17
CA TYR A 147 2.51 -22.73 9.08
C TYR A 147 1.95 -22.80 10.50
N HIS A 148 0.63 -22.58 10.68
CA HIS A 148 0.00 -22.56 12.00
C HIS A 148 -0.14 -23.95 12.65
N ARG A 149 -0.20 -25.02 11.85
CA ARG A 149 -0.16 -26.39 12.37
C ARG A 149 1.21 -26.70 12.97
N ASP A 150 2.27 -26.31 12.27
CA ASP A 150 3.65 -26.69 12.59
C ASP A 150 4.36 -25.67 13.52
N ASN A 151 3.77 -24.49 13.73
CA ASN A 151 4.27 -23.45 14.64
C ASN A 151 3.20 -23.06 15.67
N ALA A 152 3.59 -22.99 16.94
CA ALA A 152 2.71 -22.59 18.04
C ALA A 152 2.60 -21.05 18.23
N ASP A 153 3.10 -20.27 17.27
CA ASP A 153 3.02 -18.81 17.31
C ASP A 153 1.56 -18.34 17.16
N GLU A 154 1.12 -17.50 18.09
CA GLU A 154 -0.22 -16.92 18.10
C GLU A 154 -0.28 -15.59 17.35
N SER A 155 0.83 -15.12 16.76
CA SER A 155 0.82 -13.95 15.89
C SER A 155 0.06 -14.22 14.59
N ILE A 156 -0.30 -13.14 13.89
CA ILE A 156 -0.77 -13.30 12.52
C ILE A 156 0.37 -13.79 11.62
N HIS A 157 -0.01 -14.52 10.57
CA HIS A 157 0.84 -14.87 9.45
C HIS A 157 0.23 -14.28 8.17
N ILE A 158 1.03 -13.49 7.45
CA ILE A 158 0.69 -12.93 6.13
C ILE A 158 1.32 -13.85 5.08
N GLY A 159 0.49 -14.62 4.40
CA GLY A 159 0.96 -15.54 3.36
C GLY A 159 1.07 -14.88 1.98
N SER A 160 1.74 -15.58 1.07
CA SER A 160 1.85 -15.24 -0.35
C SER A 160 0.49 -15.08 -1.03
N ILE A 161 0.46 -14.32 -2.12
CA ILE A 161 -0.75 -14.14 -2.93
C ILE A 161 -1.20 -15.50 -3.48
N ILE A 162 -2.47 -15.81 -3.27
CA ILE A 162 -3.11 -17.04 -3.74
C ILE A 162 -4.43 -16.74 -4.43
N GLU A 163 -4.89 -17.69 -5.25
CA GLU A 163 -6.27 -17.70 -5.73
C GLU A 163 -7.20 -18.28 -4.65
N SER A 164 -8.24 -17.53 -4.30
CA SER A 164 -9.24 -17.91 -3.31
C SER A 164 -10.13 -19.05 -3.81
N ARG A 165 -10.32 -20.10 -2.99
CA ARG A 165 -11.22 -21.23 -3.35
C ARG A 165 -12.71 -20.89 -3.29
N SER A 166 -13.11 -19.81 -2.61
CA SER A 166 -14.51 -19.38 -2.56
C SER A 166 -14.88 -18.43 -3.70
N THR A 167 -13.95 -17.55 -4.08
CA THR A 167 -14.23 -16.43 -4.99
C THR A 167 -13.52 -16.53 -6.34
N GLY A 168 -12.37 -17.21 -6.41
CA GLY A 168 -11.48 -17.20 -7.59
C GLY A 168 -10.61 -15.95 -7.69
N ASP A 169 -10.74 -15.00 -6.76
CA ASP A 169 -9.95 -13.78 -6.76
C ASP A 169 -8.54 -14.02 -6.21
N ARG A 170 -7.58 -13.22 -6.68
CA ARG A 170 -6.24 -13.13 -6.06
C ARG A 170 -6.33 -12.38 -4.74
N VAL A 171 -5.91 -13.03 -3.67
CA VAL A 171 -5.99 -12.52 -2.30
C VAL A 171 -4.67 -12.70 -1.56
N ILE A 172 -4.42 -11.80 -0.61
CA ILE A 172 -3.39 -11.93 0.42
C ILE A 172 -4.06 -12.57 1.65
N PRO A 173 -3.68 -13.81 2.01
CA PRO A 173 -4.21 -14.48 3.19
C PRO A 173 -3.54 -13.95 4.45
N ILE A 174 -4.32 -13.38 5.37
CA ILE A 174 -3.88 -13.03 6.73
C ILE A 174 -4.53 -14.04 7.67
N SER A 175 -3.74 -14.79 8.42
CA SER A 175 -4.20 -15.95 9.18
C SER A 175 -3.73 -15.93 10.62
N ARG A 176 -4.50 -16.53 11.52
CA ARG A 176 -4.18 -16.68 12.94
C ARG A 176 -4.49 -18.12 13.38
N ARG A 177 -3.63 -18.69 14.22
CA ARG A 177 -3.83 -20.00 14.84
C ARG A 177 -5.03 -19.96 15.80
N ILE A 178 -5.82 -21.03 15.81
CA ILE A 178 -6.84 -21.29 16.83
C ILE A 178 -6.32 -22.40 17.73
N ASN A 179 -6.39 -22.20 19.04
CA ASN A 179 -5.89 -23.15 20.01
C ASN A 179 -7.05 -23.76 20.80
N THR A 180 -6.92 -25.01 21.18
CA THR A 180 -7.74 -25.58 22.25
C THR A 180 -7.32 -24.97 23.59
N ALA A 181 -8.12 -25.14 24.64
CA ALA A 181 -7.82 -24.59 25.97
C ALA A 181 -6.49 -25.08 26.59
N ASP A 182 -5.98 -26.23 26.15
CA ASP A 182 -4.67 -26.79 26.54
C ASP A 182 -3.51 -26.36 25.59
N GLY A 183 -3.77 -25.47 24.63
CA GLY A 183 -2.77 -24.90 23.72
C GLY A 183 -2.49 -25.74 22.46
N THR A 184 -3.17 -26.86 22.27
CA THR A 184 -3.01 -27.68 21.05
C THR A 184 -3.66 -27.02 19.84
N PHE A 185 -3.25 -27.42 18.64
CA PHE A 185 -3.77 -26.84 17.39
C PHE A 185 -5.25 -27.24 17.18
N ALA A 186 -6.15 -26.27 17.23
CA ALA A 186 -7.58 -26.47 16.95
C ALA A 186 -7.98 -26.07 15.52
N GLY A 187 -7.12 -25.31 14.82
CA GLY A 187 -7.39 -24.88 13.45
C GLY A 187 -6.86 -23.49 13.12
N VAL A 188 -7.47 -22.84 12.14
CA VAL A 188 -7.02 -21.54 11.62
C VAL A 188 -8.19 -20.62 11.34
N ALA A 189 -8.09 -19.38 11.83
CA ALA A 189 -8.91 -18.27 11.38
C ALA A 189 -8.20 -17.52 10.24
N LEU A 190 -8.93 -17.17 9.19
CA LEU A 190 -8.37 -16.54 7.98
C LEU A 190 -9.19 -15.33 7.56
N ALA A 191 -8.52 -14.22 7.27
CA ALA A 191 -9.03 -13.07 6.55
C ALA A 191 -8.36 -12.98 5.18
N THR A 192 -9.14 -12.68 4.15
CA THR A 192 -8.62 -12.50 2.78
C THR A 192 -8.70 -11.04 2.36
N VAL A 193 -7.56 -10.44 2.01
CA VAL A 193 -7.48 -9.09 1.45
C VAL A 193 -7.30 -9.18 -0.07
N PRO A 194 -8.23 -8.68 -0.90
CA PRO A 194 -8.07 -8.73 -2.35
C PRO A 194 -6.88 -7.90 -2.81
N VAL A 195 -6.10 -8.42 -3.75
CA VAL A 195 -5.03 -7.64 -4.40
C VAL A 195 -5.61 -6.40 -5.09
N ALA A 196 -6.82 -6.53 -5.65
CA ALA A 196 -7.56 -5.44 -6.29
C ALA A 196 -7.86 -4.27 -5.33
N TYR A 197 -7.94 -4.50 -4.02
CA TYR A 197 -8.13 -3.44 -3.02
C TYR A 197 -6.94 -2.48 -3.01
N PHE A 198 -5.72 -3.01 -2.89
CA PHE A 198 -4.50 -2.22 -2.94
C PHE A 198 -4.26 -1.61 -4.32
N GLN A 199 -4.53 -2.34 -5.42
CA GLN A 199 -4.45 -1.77 -6.77
C GLN A 199 -5.36 -0.56 -6.94
N SER A 200 -6.61 -0.64 -6.45
CA SER A 200 -7.56 0.48 -6.51
C SER A 200 -7.13 1.65 -5.64
N PHE A 201 -6.49 1.39 -4.50
CA PHE A 201 -5.94 2.43 -3.64
C PHE A 201 -4.76 3.14 -4.31
N PHE A 202 -3.79 2.38 -4.83
CA PHE A 202 -2.59 2.90 -5.48
C PHE A 202 -2.89 3.61 -6.80
N LYS A 203 -3.91 3.18 -7.55
CA LYS A 203 -4.35 3.87 -8.78
C LYS A 203 -4.85 5.30 -8.54
N ARG A 204 -5.23 5.65 -7.29
CA ARG A 204 -5.64 7.02 -6.93
C ARG A 204 -4.46 7.94 -6.60
N MET A 205 -3.26 7.39 -6.47
CA MET A 205 -2.07 8.19 -6.22
C MET A 205 -1.52 8.71 -7.56
N ASP A 206 -1.28 10.02 -7.62
CA ASP A 206 -0.77 10.69 -8.81
C ASP A 206 0.73 10.38 -8.95
N VAL A 207 1.01 9.32 -9.68
CA VAL A 207 2.35 8.90 -10.07
C VAL A 207 2.46 9.20 -11.56
N ASP A 208 3.56 9.84 -11.97
CA ASP A 208 3.78 10.13 -13.38
C ASP A 208 3.83 8.85 -14.23
N ASP A 209 3.73 8.99 -15.56
CA ASP A 209 3.69 7.85 -16.50
C ASP A 209 4.94 6.94 -16.46
N LYS A 210 5.95 7.26 -15.64
CA LYS A 210 7.20 6.52 -15.47
C LYS A 210 7.33 5.88 -14.09
N GLY A 211 6.52 6.28 -13.12
CA GLY A 211 6.58 5.73 -11.76
C GLY A 211 5.68 4.51 -11.60
N VAL A 212 6.13 3.59 -10.75
CA VAL A 212 5.42 2.34 -10.44
C VAL A 212 5.36 2.20 -8.93
N ILE A 213 4.19 1.83 -8.41
CA ILE A 213 4.01 1.42 -7.02
C ILE A 213 3.79 -0.10 -7.03
N PHE A 214 4.59 -0.81 -6.25
CA PHE A 214 4.40 -2.24 -6.00
C PHE A 214 4.33 -2.48 -4.50
N LEU A 215 3.55 -3.47 -4.11
CA LEU A 215 3.51 -4.00 -2.76
C LEU A 215 4.16 -5.38 -2.83
N ALA A 216 5.12 -5.64 -1.95
CA ALA A 216 5.76 -6.93 -1.86
C ALA A 216 5.73 -7.41 -0.42
N LEU A 217 5.60 -8.71 -0.23
CA LEU A 217 5.93 -9.34 1.04
C LEU A 217 7.45 -9.30 1.25
N ASN A 218 7.90 -9.38 2.51
CA ASN A 218 9.33 -9.37 2.84
C ASN A 218 10.11 -10.53 2.19
N ASN A 219 9.42 -11.59 1.74
CA ASN A 219 10.01 -12.71 1.01
C ASN A 219 10.17 -12.45 -0.50
N GLY A 220 9.75 -11.27 -1.01
CA GLY A 220 9.86 -10.87 -2.40
C GLY A 220 8.64 -11.20 -3.28
N ASP A 221 7.58 -11.79 -2.73
CA ASP A 221 6.34 -12.03 -3.48
C ASP A 221 5.60 -10.71 -3.73
N LEU A 222 5.27 -10.45 -5.00
CA LEU A 222 4.55 -9.27 -5.53
C LEU A 222 3.05 -9.52 -5.68
#